data_AF-A0A1M2Z0Q7-F1
#
_entry.id   AF-A0A1M2Z0Q7-F1
#
_cell.length_a   1.000
_cell.length_b   1.000
_cell.length_c   1.000
_cell.angle_alpha   90.00
_cell.angle_beta   90.00
_cell.angle_gamma   90.00
#
_symmetry.space_group_name_H-M   'P 1'
#
loop_
_entity.id
_entity.type
_entity.pdbx_description
1 polymer ?
#
loop_
_entity_poly.entity_id
_entity_poly.type
_entity_poly.pdbx_seq_one_letter_code
_entity_poly.pdbx_strand_id
1 'polypeptide(L)'
;MGFRGQASHSTFNEYIKSLRKLGIPVFGQKATRRGRVIMYSFENTMDLVLALLLRVYGTVPDPVLKGFLAARRTLHPIYRRAYAERRSGLGKPIRLALGSGTIEVAGVFLDLRLVYAGGRLLSFGPPEAISPGQALARYAASEVATAVFMPIRLSPLCEEVAHLALAEDAVPESTYDDRPMDAGRSGTARCSPR
;
A
#
# COMPACT_ATOMS: atom_id res chain seq x y z
N MET A 1 -3.81 -16.46 6.32
CA MET A 1 -4.98 -16.04 7.14
C MET A 1 -4.90 -14.53 7.36
N GLY A 2 -5.53 -13.63 6.61
CA GLY A 2 -6.68 -13.71 5.70
C GLY A 2 -7.82 -12.86 6.27
N PHE A 3 -7.80 -11.54 6.00
CA PHE A 3 -8.82 -10.56 6.42
C PHE A 3 -10.15 -10.88 5.72
N ARG A 4 -10.89 -11.87 6.23
CA ARG A 4 -12.31 -12.06 5.91
C ARG A 4 -13.05 -10.98 6.69
N GLY A 5 -13.67 -10.06 5.96
CA GLY A 5 -14.06 -8.73 6.44
C GLY A 5 -14.93 -8.73 7.69
N GLN A 6 -14.55 -7.90 8.67
CA GLN A 6 -15.42 -7.24 9.68
C GLN A 6 -14.68 -6.08 10.37
N ALA A 7 -13.81 -5.34 9.68
CA ALA A 7 -13.29 -4.09 10.28
C ALA A 7 -14.27 -2.96 9.99
N SER A 8 -14.77 -2.32 11.05
CA SER A 8 -15.58 -1.11 10.91
C SER A 8 -14.76 -0.01 10.24
N HIS A 9 -15.43 0.93 9.57
CA HIS A 9 -14.79 2.14 9.02
C HIS A 9 -13.96 2.88 10.10
N SER A 10 -14.41 2.85 11.35
CA SER A 10 -13.70 3.44 12.49
C SER A 10 -12.35 2.75 12.72
N THR A 11 -12.31 1.41 12.78
CA THR A 11 -11.08 0.64 12.98
C THR A 11 -10.09 0.85 11.83
N PHE A 12 -10.58 0.92 10.59
CA PHE A 12 -9.73 1.23 9.44
C PHE A 12 -9.14 2.64 9.56
N ASN A 13 -9.96 3.65 9.86
CA ASN A 13 -9.51 5.02 10.01
C ASN A 13 -8.49 5.20 11.14
N GLU A 14 -8.69 4.55 12.29
CA GLU A 14 -7.71 4.56 13.38
C GLU A 14 -6.40 3.91 12.97
N TYR A 15 -6.44 2.84 12.18
CA TYR A 15 -5.23 2.22 11.65
C TYR A 15 -4.47 3.18 10.70
N ILE A 16 -5.18 3.86 9.78
CA ILE A 16 -4.55 4.87 8.91
C ILE A 16 -3.96 6.02 9.73
N LYS A 17 -4.65 6.49 10.79
CA LYS A 17 -4.11 7.49 11.72
C LYS A 17 -2.83 7.00 12.40
N SER A 18 -2.79 5.72 12.82
CA SER A 18 -1.60 5.12 13.43
C SER A 18 -0.42 5.09 12.45
N LEU A 19 -0.64 4.70 11.20
CA LEU A 19 0.39 4.70 10.14
C LEU A 19 0.91 6.13 9.87
N ARG A 20 0.03 7.14 9.91
CA ARG A 20 0.43 8.54 9.71
C ARG A 20 1.33 9.04 10.83
N LYS A 21 1.10 8.62 12.08
CA LYS A 21 2.02 8.90 13.20
C LYS A 21 3.40 8.29 12.96
N LEU A 22 3.44 7.15 12.27
CA LEU A 22 4.67 6.46 11.87
C LEU A 22 5.21 6.93 10.52
N GLY A 23 4.61 7.94 9.89
CA GLY A 23 5.11 8.59 8.68
C GLY A 23 4.61 8.02 7.35
N ILE A 24 3.63 7.11 7.33
CA ILE A 24 2.97 6.59 6.12
C ILE A 24 1.53 7.13 6.01
N PRO A 25 1.07 7.61 4.84
CA PRO A 25 1.82 7.78 3.59
C PRO A 25 2.84 8.92 3.63
N VAL A 26 2.63 9.89 4.52
CA VAL A 26 3.55 10.99 4.81
C VAL A 26 3.50 11.29 6.30
N PHE A 27 4.54 11.95 6.81
CA PHE A 27 4.48 12.52 8.15
C PHE A 27 3.38 13.57 8.22
N GLY A 28 2.50 13.52 9.22
CA GLY A 28 1.26 14.30 9.25
C GLY A 28 1.42 15.83 9.11
N GLN A 29 2.60 16.37 9.39
CA GLN A 29 2.94 17.80 9.22
C GLN A 29 3.37 18.17 7.79
N LYS A 30 3.71 17.20 6.94
CA LYS A 30 4.20 17.42 5.56
C LYS A 30 3.12 17.17 4.49
N ALA A 31 1.91 16.78 4.89
CA ALA A 31 0.84 16.51 3.95
C ALA A 31 0.19 17.84 3.50
N THR A 32 0.12 18.05 2.18
CA THR A 32 -0.59 19.20 1.60
C THR A 32 -2.07 19.10 1.97
N ARG A 33 -2.68 20.24 2.33
CA ARG A 33 -4.10 20.30 2.70
C ARG A 33 -4.84 21.25 1.77
N ARG A 34 -6.03 20.84 1.35
CA ARG A 34 -7.02 21.68 0.68
C ARG A 34 -8.28 21.68 1.54
N GLY A 35 -8.49 22.77 2.28
CA GLY A 35 -9.52 22.82 3.32
C GLY A 35 -9.29 21.76 4.42
N ARG A 36 -10.32 20.92 4.66
CA ARG A 36 -10.26 19.79 5.61
C ARG A 36 -9.71 18.50 4.99
N VAL A 37 -9.48 18.48 3.68
CA VAL A 37 -9.01 17.30 2.94
C VAL A 37 -7.48 17.29 2.88
N ILE A 38 -6.89 16.12 3.13
CA ILE A 38 -5.46 15.90 3.01
C ILE A 38 -5.18 15.33 1.62
N MET A 39 -4.35 16.02 0.86
CA MET A 39 -3.95 15.59 -0.47
C MET A 39 -2.67 14.76 -0.39
N TYR A 40 -2.71 13.57 -0.98
CA TYR A 40 -1.54 12.72 -1.13
C TYR A 40 -1.09 12.71 -2.60
N SER A 41 0.22 12.79 -2.82
CA SER A 41 0.77 12.50 -4.16
C SER A 41 0.60 11.02 -4.48
N PHE A 42 0.70 10.68 -5.76
CA PHE A 42 0.65 9.29 -6.23
C PHE A 42 1.59 8.37 -5.43
N GLU A 43 2.83 8.78 -5.20
CA GLU A 43 3.84 7.98 -4.50
C GLU A 43 3.50 7.78 -3.02
N ASN A 44 2.94 8.81 -2.39
CA ASN A 44 2.48 8.74 -1.02
C ASN A 44 1.29 7.76 -0.91
N THR A 45 0.35 7.81 -1.84
CA THR A 45 -0.76 6.85 -1.88
C THR A 45 -0.24 5.42 -2.11
N MET A 46 0.71 5.24 -3.04
CA MET A 46 1.37 3.94 -3.25
C MET A 46 2.09 3.45 -1.99
N ASP A 47 2.72 4.34 -1.23
CA ASP A 47 3.36 3.98 0.04
C ASP A 47 2.35 3.41 1.05
N LEU A 48 1.15 3.99 1.10
CA LEU A 48 0.09 3.47 1.95
C LEU A 48 -0.43 2.12 1.45
N VAL A 49 -0.66 1.97 0.15
CA VAL A 49 -1.12 0.71 -0.46
C VAL A 49 -0.12 -0.42 -0.17
N LEU A 50 1.18 -0.18 -0.35
CA LEU A 50 2.20 -1.18 -0.05
C LEU A 50 2.29 -1.49 1.44
N ALA A 51 2.20 -0.49 2.32
CA ALA A 51 2.14 -0.74 3.76
C ALA A 51 0.92 -1.62 4.14
N LEU A 52 -0.23 -1.37 3.53
CA LEU A 52 -1.43 -2.18 3.76
C LEU A 52 -1.25 -3.62 3.25
N LEU A 53 -0.56 -3.82 2.12
CA LEU A 53 -0.26 -5.15 1.56
C LEU A 53 0.76 -5.94 2.40
N LEU A 54 1.75 -5.26 2.99
CA LEU A 54 2.78 -5.88 3.83
C LEU A 54 2.30 -6.20 5.25
N ARG A 55 1.04 -5.92 5.56
CA ARG A 55 0.42 -6.17 6.85
C ARG A 55 0.33 -7.68 7.12
N VAL A 56 0.86 -8.11 8.26
CA VAL A 56 0.73 -9.48 8.76
C VAL A 56 -0.04 -9.42 10.08
N TYR A 57 -1.07 -10.27 10.26
CA TYR A 57 -1.93 -10.29 11.46
C TYR A 57 -2.54 -8.95 11.88
N GLY A 58 -2.73 -8.03 10.94
CA GLY A 58 -3.34 -6.75 11.27
C GLY A 58 -2.34 -5.62 11.60
N THR A 59 -1.03 -5.82 11.45
CA THR A 59 -0.03 -4.74 11.58
C THR A 59 1.10 -4.92 10.57
N VAL A 60 1.76 -3.82 10.18
CA VAL A 60 3.07 -3.92 9.51
C VAL A 60 4.13 -4.08 10.60
N PRO A 61 5.00 -5.10 10.55
CA PRO A 61 6.08 -5.22 11.52
C PRO A 61 6.97 -3.97 11.51
N ASP A 62 7.29 -3.41 12.67
CA ASP A 62 8.12 -2.20 12.81
C ASP A 62 9.43 -2.23 11.98
N PRO A 63 10.17 -3.37 11.89
CA PRO A 63 11.37 -3.43 11.06
C PRO A 63 11.07 -3.25 9.56
N VAL A 64 9.95 -3.79 9.07
CA VAL A 64 9.51 -3.60 7.68
C VAL A 64 9.16 -2.14 7.46
N LEU A 65 8.44 -1.53 8.40
CA LEU A 65 8.06 -0.12 8.33
C LEU A 65 9.30 0.79 8.27
N LYS A 66 10.31 0.54 9.11
CA LYS A 66 11.58 1.29 9.08
C LYS A 66 12.32 1.11 7.76
N GLY A 67 12.46 -0.12 7.27
CA GLY A 67 13.09 -0.40 5.98
C GLY A 67 12.37 0.27 4.82
N PHE A 68 11.04 0.25 4.85
CA PHE A 68 10.18 0.89 3.88
C PHE A 68 10.37 2.41 3.84
N LEU A 69 10.32 3.07 5.00
CA LEU A 69 10.53 4.51 5.13
C LEU A 69 11.93 4.93 4.63
N ALA A 70 12.96 4.14 4.93
CA ALA A 70 14.33 4.37 4.49
C ALA A 70 14.47 4.23 2.96
N ALA A 71 13.72 3.32 2.35
CA ALA A 71 13.80 3.01 0.92
C ALA A 71 12.94 3.90 0.01
N ARG A 72 12.17 4.85 0.56
CA ARG A 72 11.25 5.72 -0.21
C ARG A 72 11.88 6.39 -1.43
N ARG A 73 13.10 6.91 -1.29
CA ARG A 73 13.83 7.57 -2.39
C ARG A 73 14.08 6.63 -3.57
N THR A 74 14.19 5.33 -3.30
CA THR A 74 14.34 4.28 -4.33
C THR A 74 12.98 3.79 -4.83
N LEU A 75 12.01 3.64 -3.94
CA LEU A 75 10.68 3.13 -4.26
C LEU A 75 9.86 4.09 -5.12
N HIS A 76 9.91 5.39 -4.85
CA HIS A 76 9.11 6.39 -5.56
C HIS A 76 9.37 6.41 -7.08
N PRO A 77 10.63 6.43 -7.56
CA PRO A 77 10.94 6.22 -8.97
C PRO A 77 10.44 4.88 -9.54
N ILE A 78 10.52 3.80 -8.75
CA ILE A 78 10.04 2.48 -9.16
C ILE A 78 8.53 2.51 -9.40
N TYR A 79 7.73 3.18 -8.55
CA TYR A 79 6.29 3.29 -8.75
C TYR A 79 5.95 4.01 -10.06
N ARG A 80 6.60 5.16 -10.31
CA ARG A 80 6.41 5.92 -11.55
C ARG A 80 6.75 5.08 -12.76
N ARG A 81 7.88 4.37 -12.70
CA ARG A 81 8.33 3.47 -13.76
C ARG A 81 7.34 2.32 -13.98
N ALA A 82 6.83 1.71 -12.91
CA ALA A 82 5.86 0.62 -13.00
C ALA A 82 4.56 1.05 -13.66
N TYR A 83 4.09 2.27 -13.42
CA TYR A 83 2.94 2.84 -14.12
C TYR A 83 3.24 3.14 -15.60
N ALA A 84 4.38 3.79 -15.87
CA ALA A 84 4.77 4.19 -17.23
C ALA A 84 5.05 2.98 -18.14
N GLU A 85 5.80 1.99 -17.64
CA GLU A 85 6.24 0.79 -18.37
C GLU A 85 5.30 -0.42 -18.16
N ARG A 86 4.05 -0.21 -17.74
CA ARG A 86 3.10 -1.30 -17.40
C ARG A 86 2.89 -2.36 -18.49
N ARG A 87 3.11 -2.05 -19.77
CA ARG A 87 3.07 -3.01 -20.88
C ARG A 87 4.21 -2.85 -21.89
N SER A 88 5.27 -2.15 -21.50
CA SER A 88 6.44 -1.84 -22.35
C SER A 88 7.72 -1.97 -21.52
N GLY A 89 8.89 -1.84 -22.14
CA GLY A 89 10.17 -1.84 -21.40
C GLY A 89 10.28 -3.04 -20.44
N LEU A 90 10.42 -2.74 -19.14
CA LEU A 90 10.52 -3.74 -18.09
C LEU A 90 9.23 -4.54 -17.87
N GLY A 91 8.06 -3.93 -18.06
CA GLY A 91 6.76 -4.58 -17.93
C GLY A 91 6.24 -5.23 -19.21
N LYS A 92 7.12 -5.41 -20.23
CA LYS A 92 6.77 -6.05 -21.50
C LYS A 92 6.14 -7.44 -21.25
N PRO A 93 4.99 -7.74 -21.89
CA PRO A 93 4.32 -9.02 -21.71
C PRO A 93 5.17 -10.21 -22.14
N ILE A 94 5.05 -11.31 -21.39
CA ILE A 94 5.53 -12.63 -21.77
C ILE A 94 4.33 -13.58 -21.89
N ARG A 95 4.45 -14.56 -22.78
CA ARG A 95 3.43 -15.59 -22.98
C ARG A 95 3.95 -16.92 -22.49
N LEU A 96 3.20 -17.58 -21.63
CA LEU A 96 3.51 -18.91 -21.11
C LEU A 96 2.52 -19.90 -21.71
N ALA A 97 3.05 -20.95 -22.33
CA ALA A 97 2.25 -22.09 -22.73
C ALA A 97 1.96 -22.96 -21.51
N LEU A 98 0.68 -23.23 -21.29
CA LEU A 98 0.16 -24.21 -20.35
C LEU A 98 -0.50 -25.32 -21.17
N GLY A 99 -0.61 -26.52 -20.60
CA GLY A 99 -1.30 -27.64 -21.27
C GLY A 99 -2.74 -27.31 -21.71
N SER A 100 -3.36 -26.29 -21.08
CA SER A 100 -4.72 -25.83 -21.35
C SER A 100 -4.82 -24.53 -22.18
N GLY A 101 -3.71 -23.95 -22.64
CA GLY A 101 -3.73 -22.71 -23.41
C GLY A 101 -2.52 -21.81 -23.17
N THR A 102 -2.61 -20.55 -23.59
CA THR A 102 -1.54 -19.56 -23.35
C THR A 102 -2.01 -18.53 -22.34
N ILE A 103 -1.21 -18.25 -21.31
CA ILE A 103 -1.43 -17.12 -20.40
C ILE A 103 -0.42 -16.01 -20.69
N GLU A 104 -0.86 -14.78 -20.58
CA GLU A 104 -0.01 -13.60 -20.69
C GLU A 104 0.28 -13.05 -19.29
N VAL A 105 1.56 -12.81 -18.99
CA VAL A 105 2.00 -12.12 -17.78
C VAL A 105 2.67 -10.82 -18.19
N ALA A 106 2.19 -9.70 -17.67
CA ALA A 106 2.67 -8.37 -18.01
C ALA A 106 2.77 -7.49 -16.75
N GLY A 107 3.39 -6.31 -16.90
CA GLY A 107 3.58 -5.36 -15.81
C GLY A 107 4.93 -5.49 -15.13
N VAL A 108 5.27 -4.44 -14.39
CA VAL A 108 6.46 -4.38 -13.54
C VAL A 108 6.11 -4.95 -12.17
N PHE A 109 7.03 -5.73 -11.62
CA PHE A 109 6.94 -6.32 -10.30
C PHE A 109 7.94 -5.66 -9.36
N LEU A 110 7.62 -5.64 -8.07
CA LEU A 110 8.48 -5.10 -7.02
C LEU A 110 8.99 -6.24 -6.14
N ASP A 111 10.30 -6.43 -6.15
CA ASP A 111 10.98 -7.28 -5.18
C ASP A 111 11.55 -6.40 -4.06
N LEU A 112 11.05 -6.58 -2.84
CA LEU A 112 11.52 -5.85 -1.66
C LEU A 112 12.79 -6.47 -1.06
N ARG A 113 13.20 -7.65 -1.52
CA ARG A 113 14.33 -8.43 -1.00
C ARG A 113 14.31 -8.54 0.52
N LEU A 114 13.15 -8.94 1.05
CA LEU A 114 12.95 -9.14 2.49
C LEU A 114 13.50 -10.51 2.88
N VAL A 115 14.40 -10.53 3.86
CA VAL A 115 14.92 -11.77 4.44
C VAL A 115 14.43 -11.89 5.87
N TYR A 116 13.80 -13.01 6.19
CA TYR A 116 13.36 -13.35 7.54
C TYR A 116 14.04 -14.62 8.02
N ALA A 117 14.36 -14.68 9.31
CA ALA A 117 14.74 -15.90 9.99
C ALA A 117 14.20 -15.87 11.42
N GLY A 118 13.68 -17.00 11.91
CA GLY A 118 13.19 -17.13 13.28
C GLY A 118 12.12 -16.09 13.67
N GLY A 119 11.23 -15.71 12.73
CA GLY A 119 10.19 -14.71 12.97
C GLY A 119 10.67 -13.26 13.01
N ARG A 120 11.95 -12.99 12.71
CA ARG A 120 12.53 -11.65 12.70
C ARG A 120 12.96 -11.26 11.30
N LEU A 121 12.75 -9.99 10.95
CA LEU A 121 13.31 -9.40 9.73
C LEU A 121 14.83 -9.27 9.92
N LEU A 122 15.61 -9.94 9.07
CA LEU A 122 17.06 -9.83 9.04
C LEU A 122 17.52 -8.68 8.15
N SER A 123 16.88 -8.52 6.99
CA SER A 123 17.25 -7.45 6.06
C SER A 123 16.06 -6.97 5.22
N PHE A 124 16.13 -5.70 4.84
CA PHE A 124 15.24 -5.06 3.88
C PHE A 124 16.09 -4.53 2.72
N GLY A 125 15.90 -5.09 1.51
CA GLY A 125 16.32 -4.44 0.28
C GLY A 125 17.68 -4.89 -0.31
N PRO A 126 18.21 -4.07 -1.27
CA PRO A 126 17.54 -2.90 -1.85
C PRO A 126 16.31 -3.30 -2.69
N PRO A 127 15.21 -2.52 -2.65
CA PRO A 127 14.05 -2.81 -3.50
C PRO A 127 14.40 -2.71 -4.98
N GLU A 128 13.81 -3.60 -5.77
CA GLU A 128 14.11 -3.73 -7.18
C GLU A 128 12.82 -3.84 -8.00
N ALA A 129 12.77 -3.07 -9.09
CA ALA A 129 11.78 -3.27 -10.13
C ALA A 129 12.25 -4.40 -11.05
N ILE A 130 11.43 -5.44 -11.20
CA ILE A 130 11.78 -6.61 -12.01
C ILE A 130 10.72 -6.88 -13.08
N SER A 131 11.14 -7.55 -14.16
CA SER A 131 10.27 -7.95 -15.27
C SER A 131 9.39 -9.15 -14.92
N PRO A 132 8.33 -9.44 -15.72
CA PRO A 132 7.53 -10.65 -15.55
C PRO A 132 8.37 -11.94 -15.53
N GLY A 133 9.36 -12.06 -16.40
CA GLY A 133 10.22 -13.24 -16.47
C GLY A 133 11.09 -13.40 -15.22
N GLN A 134 11.66 -12.30 -14.72
CA GLN A 134 12.41 -12.31 -13.47
C GLN A 134 11.51 -12.65 -12.28
N ALA A 135 10.30 -12.09 -12.22
CA ALA A 135 9.35 -12.40 -11.17
C ALA A 135 9.03 -13.90 -11.14
N LEU A 136 8.71 -14.49 -12.30
CA LEU A 136 8.48 -15.95 -12.41
C LEU A 136 9.68 -16.77 -11.95
N ALA A 137 10.90 -16.37 -12.30
CA ALA A 137 12.11 -17.04 -11.83
C ALA A 137 12.23 -16.98 -10.30
N ARG A 138 11.89 -15.84 -9.67
CA ARG A 138 11.83 -15.72 -8.21
C ARG A 138 10.72 -16.58 -7.61
N TYR A 139 9.56 -16.67 -8.27
CA TYR A 139 8.46 -17.55 -7.86
C TYR A 139 8.86 -19.03 -7.90
N ALA A 140 9.57 -19.46 -8.93
CA ALA A 140 10.05 -20.84 -9.04
C ALA A 140 11.15 -21.15 -8.01
N ALA A 141 11.99 -20.17 -7.67
CA ALA A 141 13.12 -20.36 -6.73
C ALA A 141 12.73 -20.27 -5.24
N SER A 142 11.49 -19.91 -4.91
CA SER A 142 11.07 -19.65 -3.52
C SER A 142 10.81 -20.91 -2.68
N GLU A 143 11.21 -22.10 -3.14
CA GLU A 143 11.18 -23.33 -2.32
C GLU A 143 12.10 -23.23 -1.08
N VAL A 144 12.92 -22.19 -0.96
CA VAL A 144 13.73 -21.88 0.22
C VAL A 144 12.89 -21.11 1.25
N ALA A 145 12.64 -21.75 2.39
CA ALA A 145 11.77 -21.34 3.52
C ALA A 145 12.04 -19.96 4.19
N THR A 146 12.91 -19.12 3.63
CA THR A 146 13.31 -17.82 4.19
C THR A 146 12.75 -16.61 3.43
N ALA A 147 12.23 -16.79 2.21
CA ALA A 147 11.61 -15.73 1.43
C ALA A 147 10.11 -15.60 1.80
N VAL A 148 9.78 -14.65 2.66
CA VAL A 148 8.41 -14.49 3.19
C VAL A 148 7.50 -13.71 2.24
N PHE A 149 8.06 -12.88 1.35
CA PHE A 149 7.30 -12.07 0.41
C PHE A 149 7.73 -12.34 -1.03
N MET A 150 6.76 -12.76 -1.83
CA MET A 150 6.92 -12.89 -3.28
C MET A 150 6.95 -11.51 -3.95
N PRO A 151 7.53 -11.39 -5.15
CA PRO A 151 7.50 -10.14 -5.89
C PRO A 151 6.06 -9.61 -6.06
N ILE A 152 5.83 -8.36 -5.69
CA ILE A 152 4.51 -7.73 -5.70
C ILE A 152 4.20 -7.27 -7.13
N ARG A 153 3.01 -7.58 -7.64
CA ARG A 153 2.52 -7.05 -8.93
C ARG A 153 2.26 -5.55 -8.82
N LEU A 154 3.26 -4.74 -9.16
CA LEU A 154 3.24 -3.31 -8.88
C LEU A 154 2.41 -2.52 -9.90
N SER A 155 2.53 -2.82 -11.20
CA SER A 155 1.80 -2.08 -12.24
C SER A 155 0.27 -2.08 -12.03
N PRO A 156 -0.40 -3.21 -11.75
CA PRO A 156 -1.85 -3.20 -11.50
C PRO A 156 -2.27 -2.32 -10.31
N LEU A 157 -1.48 -2.31 -9.23
CA LEU A 157 -1.73 -1.45 -8.07
C LEU A 157 -1.60 0.03 -8.45
N CYS A 158 -0.58 0.37 -9.23
CA CYS A 158 -0.39 1.72 -9.73
C CYS A 158 -1.54 2.17 -10.64
N GLU A 159 -2.03 1.28 -11.50
CA GLU A 159 -3.19 1.54 -12.36
C GLU A 159 -4.47 1.79 -11.54
N GLU A 160 -4.73 0.95 -10.53
CA GLU A 160 -5.89 1.08 -9.66
C GLU A 160 -5.86 2.39 -8.86
N VAL A 161 -4.71 2.75 -8.29
CA VAL A 161 -4.53 4.04 -7.60
C VAL A 161 -4.74 5.23 -8.53
N ALA A 162 -4.18 5.18 -9.73
CA ALA A 162 -4.36 6.26 -10.72
C ALA A 162 -5.82 6.38 -11.16
N HIS A 163 -6.50 5.24 -11.37
CA HIS A 163 -7.91 5.21 -11.75
C HIS A 163 -8.81 5.79 -10.65
N LEU A 164 -8.58 5.41 -9.39
CA LEU A 164 -9.34 5.92 -8.25
C LEU A 164 -9.15 7.44 -8.08
N ALA A 165 -7.92 7.95 -8.25
CA ALA A 165 -7.65 9.37 -8.18
C ALA A 165 -8.39 10.17 -9.27
N LEU A 166 -8.38 9.68 -10.51
CA LEU A 166 -9.09 10.33 -11.63
C LEU A 166 -10.61 10.28 -11.47
N ALA A 167 -11.15 9.22 -10.86
CA ALA A 167 -12.58 9.11 -10.58
C ALA A 167 -13.04 10.10 -9.49
N GLU A 168 -12.18 10.42 -8.53
CA GLU A 168 -12.49 11.35 -7.44
C GLU A 168 -12.47 12.81 -7.92
N ASP A 169 -11.56 13.17 -8.83
CA ASP A 169 -11.52 14.51 -9.46
C ASP A 169 -12.77 14.81 -10.32
N ALA A 170 -13.54 13.78 -10.69
CA ALA A 170 -14.81 13.92 -11.42
C ALA A 170 -16.03 14.18 -10.51
N VAL A 171 -15.86 14.14 -9.18
CA VAL A 171 -16.95 14.38 -8.21
C VAL A 171 -16.94 15.86 -7.79
N PRO A 172 -18.01 16.65 -8.04
CA PRO A 172 -18.05 18.05 -7.62
C PRO A 172 -17.97 18.20 -6.09
N GLU A 173 -17.24 19.22 -5.63
CA GLU A 173 -17.00 19.57 -4.21
C GLU A 173 -18.29 19.65 -3.36
N SER A 174 -19.46 19.84 -3.98
CA SER A 174 -20.77 19.93 -3.33
C SER A 174 -21.31 18.61 -2.76
N THR A 175 -20.63 17.49 -2.97
CA THR A 175 -21.11 16.15 -2.57
C THR A 175 -20.60 15.72 -1.18
N TYR A 176 -19.61 16.43 -0.64
CA TYR A 176 -19.17 16.21 0.74
C TYR A 176 -20.13 16.93 1.69
N ASP A 177 -21.15 16.20 2.14
CA ASP A 177 -22.19 16.64 3.08
C ASP A 177 -21.55 17.26 4.33
N ASP A 178 -21.75 18.57 4.49
CA ASP A 178 -21.16 19.46 5.49
C ASP A 178 -21.82 19.29 6.87
N ARG A 179 -22.23 18.07 7.21
CA ARG A 179 -22.81 17.79 8.52
C ARG A 179 -21.69 17.72 9.55
N PRO A 180 -21.69 18.58 10.59
CA PRO A 180 -20.79 18.39 11.70
C PRO A 180 -21.04 17.00 12.28
N MET A 181 -19.98 16.20 12.42
CA MET A 181 -20.05 15.04 13.30
C MET A 181 -20.33 15.59 14.69
N ASP A 182 -21.60 15.51 15.11
CA ASP A 182 -22.05 15.80 16.45
C ASP A 182 -21.18 15.00 17.42
N ALA A 183 -20.25 15.69 18.06
CA ALA A 183 -19.59 15.21 19.25
C ALA A 183 -20.69 15.04 20.29
N GLY A 184 -21.14 13.79 20.47
CA GLY A 184 -22.18 13.43 21.41
C GLY A 184 -21.93 14.05 22.78
N ARG A 185 -22.66 15.13 23.08
CA ARG A 185 -22.88 15.60 24.44
C ARG A 185 -23.91 14.66 25.07
N SER A 186 -23.43 13.79 25.91
CA SER A 186 -24.18 13.04 26.92
C SER A 186 -23.31 13.10 28.18
N GLY A 187 -23.70 13.59 29.34
CA GLY A 187 -24.89 14.29 29.80
C GLY A 187 -24.54 14.68 31.24
N THR A 188 -24.64 15.96 31.59
CA THR A 188 -24.42 16.43 32.96
C THR A 188 -25.64 16.05 33.80
N ALA A 189 -25.54 14.97 34.59
CA ALA A 189 -26.49 14.70 35.66
C ALA A 189 -26.10 15.53 36.89
N ARG A 190 -26.98 16.46 37.24
CA ARG A 190 -26.95 17.26 38.47
C ARG A 190 -27.21 16.34 39.66
N CYS A 191 -26.39 16.42 40.71
CA CYS A 191 -26.78 16.05 42.07
C CYS A 191 -26.92 17.34 42.88
N SER A 192 -28.12 17.55 43.41
CA SER A 192 -28.48 18.66 44.29
C SER A 192 -27.76 18.60 45.64
N PRO A 193 -27.50 19.74 46.29
CA PRO A 193 -27.03 19.78 47.67
C PRO A 193 -28.20 19.57 48.65
N ARG A 194 -27.85 19.07 49.85
CA ARG A 194 -28.72 19.01 51.04
C ARG A 194 -28.91 20.40 51.64
#